data_AF-A0A6G6IYH1-F1
#
_entry.id   AF-A0A6G6IYH1-F1
#
_cell.length_a   1.000
_cell.length_b   1.000
_cell.length_c   1.000
_cell.angle_alpha   90.00
_cell.angle_beta   90.00
_cell.angle_gamma   90.00
#
_symmetry.space_group_name_H-M   'P 1'
#
loop_
_entity.id
_entity.type
_entity.pdbx_description
1 polymer ?
#
loop_
_entity_poly.entity_id
_entity_poly.type
_entity_poly.pdbx_seq_one_letter_code
_entity_poly.pdbx_strand_id
1 'polypeptide(L)'
;MKTPSNTELQWKIEALERQVGALTDMMLFMTAHLAHSAPERADELLLQIRGLQEMDAIWTPEYVALLDRIRRALDGDGMHLDSLR
;
A
#
# COMPACT_ATOMS: atom_id res chain seq x y z
N MET A 1 -32.39 -13.04 10.28
CA MET A 1 -30.98 -13.14 9.86
C MET A 1 -30.27 -14.06 10.84
N LYS A 2 -29.51 -15.06 10.36
CA LYS A 2 -28.64 -15.86 11.24
C LYS A 2 -27.40 -15.03 11.57
N THR A 3 -27.11 -14.86 12.85
CA THR A 3 -25.87 -14.24 13.31
C THR A 3 -24.72 -15.19 12.98
N PRO A 4 -23.70 -14.74 12.22
CA PRO A 4 -22.54 -15.58 11.92
C PRO A 4 -21.82 -15.93 13.22
N SER A 5 -21.32 -17.16 13.29
CA SER A 5 -20.51 -17.62 14.42
C SER A 5 -19.17 -16.89 14.50
N ASN A 6 -18.54 -16.87 15.67
CA ASN A 6 -17.22 -16.29 15.85
C ASN A 6 -16.18 -16.93 14.92
N THR A 7 -16.29 -18.23 14.62
CA THR A 7 -15.42 -18.94 13.66
C THR A 7 -15.64 -18.45 12.23
N GLU A 8 -16.88 -18.27 11.81
CA GLU A 8 -17.19 -17.73 10.47
C GLU A 8 -16.73 -16.27 10.32
N LEU A 9 -16.81 -15.48 11.39
CA LEU A 9 -16.27 -14.12 11.41
C LEU A 9 -14.74 -14.12 11.31
N GLN A 10 -14.06 -14.99 12.06
CA GLN A 10 -12.60 -15.13 12.01
C GLN A 10 -12.11 -15.49 10.60
N TRP A 11 -12.73 -16.48 9.94
CA TRP A 11 -12.36 -16.83 8.57
C TRP A 11 -12.61 -15.71 7.56
N LYS A 12 -13.66 -14.92 7.75
CA LYS A 12 -13.92 -13.75 6.92
C LYS A 12 -12.86 -12.68 7.12
N ILE A 13 -12.44 -12.44 8.36
CA ILE A 13 -11.36 -11.50 8.67
C ILE A 13 -10.07 -11.95 7.98
N GLU A 14 -9.67 -13.22 8.14
CA GLU A 14 -8.46 -13.76 7.50
C GLU A 14 -8.51 -13.73 5.96
N ALA A 15 -9.70 -13.90 5.37
CA ALA A 15 -9.88 -13.76 3.93
C ALA A 15 -9.74 -12.30 3.47
N LEU A 16 -10.32 -11.36 4.23
CA LEU A 16 -10.23 -9.93 3.95
C LEU A 16 -8.79 -9.42 4.12
N GLU A 17 -8.08 -9.85 5.17
CA GLU A 17 -6.67 -9.51 5.38
C GLU A 17 -5.79 -9.95 4.21
N ARG A 18 -6.01 -11.17 3.69
CA ARG A 18 -5.32 -11.65 2.49
C ARG A 18 -5.64 -10.83 1.24
N GLN A 19 -6.90 -10.45 1.06
CA GLN A 19 -7.31 -9.60 -0.07
C GLN A 19 -6.68 -8.21 0.02
N VAL A 20 -6.66 -7.60 1.21
CA VAL A 20 -6.01 -6.31 1.46
C VAL A 20 -4.51 -6.39 1.19
N GLY A 21 -3.85 -7.47 1.60
CA GLY A 21 -2.45 -7.74 1.28
C GLY A 21 -2.19 -7.76 -0.23
N ALA A 22 -2.96 -8.56 -0.97
CA ALA A 22 -2.81 -8.67 -2.42
C ALA A 22 -3.05 -7.34 -3.16
N LEU A 23 -4.05 -6.56 -2.72
CA LEU A 23 -4.31 -5.23 -3.27
C LEU A 23 -3.16 -4.26 -2.97
N THR A 24 -2.59 -4.34 -1.78
CA THR A 24 -1.43 -3.53 -1.38
C THR A 24 -0.23 -3.81 -2.27
N ASP A 25 0.08 -5.08 -2.50
CA ASP A 25 1.22 -5.47 -3.34
C ASP A 25 1.00 -5.07 -4.80
N MET A 26 -0.23 -5.21 -5.33
CA MET A 26 -0.58 -4.74 -6.67
C MET A 26 -0.40 -3.22 -6.79
N MET A 27 -0.81 -2.46 -5.78
CA MET A 27 -0.63 -1.01 -5.77
C MET A 27 0.85 -0.63 -5.80
N LEU A 28 1.69 -1.31 -5.03
CA LEU A 28 3.14 -1.06 -5.02
C LEU A 28 3.78 -1.39 -6.37
N PHE A 29 3.37 -2.49 -7.00
CA PHE A 29 3.83 -2.83 -8.34
C PHE A 29 3.45 -1.76 -9.38
N MET A 30 2.20 -1.30 -9.37
CA MET A 30 1.74 -0.22 -10.27
C MET A 30 2.51 1.08 -10.01
N THR A 31 2.82 1.37 -8.75
CA THR A 31 3.59 2.54 -8.33
C THR A 31 5.03 2.46 -8.85
N ALA A 32 5.67 1.29 -8.73
CA ALA A 32 6.99 1.01 -9.32
C ALA A 32 6.98 1.24 -10.84
N HIS A 33 5.95 0.70 -11.50
CA HIS A 33 5.81 0.81 -12.94
C HIS A 33 5.59 2.26 -13.37
N LEU A 34 4.84 3.05 -12.58
CA LEU A 34 4.63 4.47 -12.81
C LEU A 34 5.96 5.24 -12.72
N ALA A 35 6.79 4.96 -11.71
CA ALA A 35 8.11 5.57 -11.55
C ALA A 35 9.00 5.35 -12.78
N HIS A 36 8.91 4.18 -13.42
CA HIS A 36 9.65 3.88 -14.63
C HIS A 36 9.02 4.48 -15.91
N SER A 37 7.70 4.39 -16.07
CA SER A 37 6.99 4.71 -17.32
C SER A 37 6.61 6.19 -17.45
N ALA A 38 6.44 6.90 -16.33
CA ALA A 38 6.04 8.30 -16.27
C ALA A 38 6.69 9.01 -15.06
N PRO A 39 8.00 9.25 -15.08
CA PRO A 39 8.75 9.78 -13.93
C PRO A 39 8.22 11.13 -13.44
N GLU A 40 7.80 12.02 -14.35
CA GLU A 40 7.21 13.32 -13.97
C GLU A 40 5.94 13.16 -13.10
N ARG A 41 5.11 12.15 -13.41
CA ARG A 41 3.92 11.84 -12.60
C ARG A 41 4.29 11.17 -11.27
N ALA A 42 5.38 10.41 -11.25
CA ALA A 42 5.89 9.80 -10.03
C ALA A 42 6.41 10.87 -9.06
N ASP A 43 7.12 11.88 -9.57
CA ASP A 43 7.58 13.03 -8.79
C ASP A 43 6.40 13.84 -8.20
N GLU A 44 5.35 14.09 -8.98
CA GLU A 44 4.13 14.74 -8.48
C GLU A 44 3.46 13.92 -7.36
N LEU A 45 3.39 12.60 -7.52
CA LEU A 45 2.80 11.72 -6.52
C LEU A 45 3.65 11.64 -5.24
N LEU A 46 4.99 11.67 -5.38
CA LEU A 46 5.92 11.75 -4.25
C LEU A 46 5.68 13.01 -3.42
N LEU A 47 5.48 14.17 -4.06
CA LEU A 47 5.16 15.42 -3.38
C LEU A 47 3.84 15.34 -2.61
N GLN A 48 2.82 14.71 -3.20
CA GLN A 48 1.54 14.50 -2.53
C GLN A 48 1.66 13.57 -1.31
N ILE A 49 2.45 12.49 -1.42
CA ILE A 49 2.70 11.56 -0.30
C ILE A 49 3.42 12.27 0.84
N ARG A 50 4.45 13.08 0.55
CA ARG A 50 5.12 13.90 1.57
C ARG A 50 4.13 14.83 2.27
N GLY A 51 3.26 15.50 1.50
CA GLY A 51 2.18 16.31 2.06
C GLY A 51 1.30 15.53 3.03
N LEU A 52 0.87 14.32 2.68
CA LEU A 52 0.07 13.45 3.56
C LEU A 52 0.83 13.03 4.83
N GLN A 53 2.13 12.78 4.73
CA GLN A 53 2.98 12.40 5.88
C GLN A 53 3.24 13.57 6.84
N GLU A 54 3.25 14.80 6.32
CA GLU A 54 3.46 16.03 7.08
C GLU A 54 2.16 16.59 7.68
N MET A 55 0.99 16.06 7.27
CA MET A 55 -0.29 16.44 7.87
C MET A 55 -0.31 16.11 9.35
N ASP A 56 -0.73 17.08 10.17
CA ASP A 56 -1.02 16.89 11.58
C ASP A 56 -2.35 16.13 11.75
N ALA A 57 -2.30 14.83 11.47
CA ALA A 57 -3.42 13.90 11.54
C ALA A 57 -3.01 12.62 12.25
N ILE A 58 -3.94 12.05 13.02
CA ILE A 58 -3.73 10.77 13.70
C ILE A 58 -4.01 9.65 12.70
N TRP A 59 -2.96 9.23 12.00
CA TRP A 59 -3.00 8.09 11.11
C TRP A 59 -2.81 6.78 11.86
N THR A 60 -3.40 5.69 11.36
CA THR A 60 -3.10 4.37 11.90
C THR A 60 -1.67 3.96 11.51
N PRO A 61 -0.97 3.16 12.33
CA PRO A 61 0.38 2.69 12.00
C PRO A 61 0.47 1.98 10.64
N GLU A 62 -0.57 1.23 10.27
CA GLU A 62 -0.65 0.50 9.00
C GLU A 62 -0.70 1.46 7.81
N TYR A 63 -1.44 2.56 7.93
CA TYR A 63 -1.54 3.59 6.90
C TYR A 63 -0.21 4.33 6.74
N VAL A 64 0.47 4.67 7.84
CA VAL A 64 1.80 5.28 7.81
C VAL A 64 2.82 4.35 7.15
N ALA A 65 2.79 3.06 7.49
CA ALA A 65 3.65 2.05 6.88
C ALA A 65 3.39 1.89 5.36
N LEU A 66 2.12 1.96 4.95
CA LEU A 66 1.73 1.92 3.55
C LEU A 66 2.28 3.12 2.77
N LEU A 67 2.13 4.34 3.30
CA LEU A 67 2.66 5.55 2.67
C LEU A 67 4.18 5.49 2.50
N ASP A 68 4.92 4.96 3.48
CA ASP A 68 6.38 4.81 3.34
C ASP A 68 6.75 3.76 2.29
N ARG A 69 6.01 2.65 2.18
CA ARG A 69 6.22 1.64 1.12
C ARG A 69 5.98 2.24 -0.28
N ILE A 70 4.93 3.05 -0.46
CA ILE A 70 4.64 3.72 -1.74
C ILE A 70 5.70 4.76 -2.06
N ARG A 71 6.14 5.56 -1.08
CA ARG A 71 7.22 6.54 -1.26
C ARG A 71 8.50 5.87 -1.76
N ARG A 72 8.94 4.80 -1.09
CA ARG A 72 10.11 4.00 -1.49
C ARG A 72 9.95 3.43 -2.91
N ALA A 73 8.74 2.97 -3.24
CA ALA A 73 8.42 2.46 -4.56
C ALA A 73 8.56 3.51 -5.67
N LEU A 74 8.20 4.76 -5.40
CA LEU A 74 8.35 5.87 -6.33
C LEU A 74 9.81 6.38 -6.41
N ASP A 75 10.51 6.44 -5.27
CA ASP A 75 11.92 6.84 -5.19
C ASP A 75 12.86 5.81 -5.84
N GLY A 76 12.36 4.63 -6.23
CA GLY A 76 13.14 3.51 -6.77
C GLY A 76 14.04 2.84 -5.73
N ASP A 77 13.92 3.23 -4.46
CA ASP A 77 14.79 2.79 -3.38
C ASP A 77 14.17 1.56 -2.68
N GLY A 78 14.80 0.39 -2.87
CA GLY A 78 14.42 -0.85 -2.18
C GLY A 78 13.44 -1.78 -2.90
N MET A 79 13.09 -1.54 -4.17
CA MET A 79 12.43 -2.56 -5.00
C MET A 79 13.45 -3.36 -5.81
N HIS A 80 13.97 -4.43 -5.19
CA HIS A 80 14.42 -5.55 -6.00
C HIS A 80 13.17 -6.16 -6.63
N LEU A 81 12.85 -5.79 -7.88
CA LEU A 81 11.75 -6.40 -8.64
C LEU A 81 11.87 -7.93 -8.71
N ASP A 82 13.06 -8.47 -8.43
CA ASP A 82 13.36 -9.89 -8.28
C ASP A 82 12.72 -10.56 -7.05
N SER A 83 12.32 -9.83 -6.00
CA SER A 83 11.63 -10.40 -4.83
C SER A 83 10.12 -10.56 -5.02
N LEU A 84 9.59 -10.12 -6.17
CA LEU A 84 8.18 -10.27 -6.58
C LEU A 84 7.97 -11.42 -7.57
N ARG A 85 8.99 -12.26 -7.79
CA ARG A 85 8.99 -13.40 -8.72
C ARG A 85 8.87 -14.72 -7.97
#